data_AF-A0A418RPS8-F1
#
_entry.id   AF-A0A418RPS8-F1
#
_cell.length_a   1.000
_cell.length_b   1.000
_cell.length_c   1.000
_cell.angle_alpha   90.00
_cell.angle_beta   90.00
_cell.angle_gamma   90.00
#
_symmetry.space_group_name_H-M   'P 1'
#
loop_
_entity.id
_entity.type
_entity.pdbx_description
1 polymer ?
#
loop_
_entity_poly.entity_id
_entity_poly.type
_entity_poly.pdbx_seq_one_letter_code
_entity_poly.pdbx_strand_id
1 'polypeptide(L)'
;MRYTLEDETVSHSKFGIVADDEYLLRVIYSPEHIINGSVIESAISLDDLSTRGFSLDREMYQDQSLITKRIEIQSQKKPAERQSSSIFRFKCGAARSIQIINQHENRAFIVIDDAQQNNEAHASLYSAQNGLGKGELRKLRSLLLPLLEPVEDIVL
;
A
#
# COMPACT_ATOMS: atom_id res chain seq x y z
N MET A 1 1.92 1.96 17.78
CA MET A 1 1.31 3.29 17.62
C MET A 1 0.38 3.19 16.42
N ARG A 2 -0.85 3.69 16.49
CA ARG A 2 -1.80 3.60 15.37
C ARG A 2 -2.07 5.01 14.90
N TYR A 3 -1.81 5.26 13.61
CA TYR A 3 -1.94 6.57 13.00
C TYR A 3 -3.41 7.00 12.89
N THR A 4 -3.61 8.31 12.83
CA THR A 4 -4.87 9.03 12.73
C THR A 4 -4.82 10.00 11.55
N LEU A 5 -5.91 10.72 11.29
CA LEU A 5 -5.94 11.76 10.25
C LEU A 5 -4.96 12.91 10.54
N GLU A 6 -4.71 13.23 11.81
CA GLU A 6 -3.74 14.27 12.18
C GLU A 6 -2.32 13.87 11.76
N ASP A 7 -2.00 12.58 11.84
CA ASP A 7 -0.68 12.08 11.47
C ASP A 7 -0.42 12.15 9.95
N GLU A 8 -1.46 12.18 9.09
CA GLU A 8 -1.27 12.41 7.64
C GLU A 8 -0.65 13.79 7.34
N THR A 9 -0.74 14.73 8.29
CA THR A 9 -0.21 16.10 8.14
C THR A 9 1.27 16.22 8.52
N VAL A 10 1.86 15.13 9.03
CA VAL A 10 3.26 15.08 9.44
C VAL A 10 4.07 14.35 8.37
N SER A 11 5.14 14.99 7.90
CA SER A 11 6.08 14.44 6.92
C SER A 11 7.28 13.84 7.64
N HIS A 12 7.65 12.60 7.30
CA HIS A 12 8.87 11.95 7.80
C HIS A 12 9.96 11.86 6.74
N SER A 13 9.64 12.17 5.48
CA SER A 13 10.59 12.34 4.39
C SER A 13 10.96 13.81 4.17
N LYS A 14 11.95 14.03 3.31
CA LYS A 14 12.26 15.36 2.74
C LYS A 14 11.28 15.81 1.65
N PHE A 15 10.34 14.96 1.24
CA PHE A 15 9.43 15.18 0.11
C PHE A 15 8.11 15.84 0.53
N GLY A 16 7.88 16.03 1.84
CA GLY A 16 6.60 16.51 2.37
C GLY A 16 5.59 15.37 2.51
N ILE A 17 4.39 15.71 2.99
CA ILE A 17 3.28 14.76 3.12
C ILE A 17 2.92 14.15 1.76
N VAL A 18 2.30 12.98 1.77
CA VAL A 18 1.81 12.33 0.54
C VAL A 18 0.61 13.11 -0.01
N ALA A 19 0.76 13.67 -1.22
CA ALA A 19 -0.29 14.42 -1.91
C ALA A 19 -1.28 13.49 -2.64
N ASP A 20 -2.49 13.98 -2.90
CA ASP A 20 -3.58 13.19 -3.51
C ASP A 20 -3.30 12.80 -4.96
N ASP A 21 -2.52 13.60 -5.67
CA ASP A 21 -2.13 13.37 -7.07
C ASP A 21 -0.98 12.39 -7.23
N GLU A 22 -0.30 12.02 -6.14
CA GLU A 22 0.78 11.04 -6.16
C GLU A 22 0.28 9.62 -6.45
N TYR A 23 1.02 8.90 -7.29
CA TYR A 23 0.88 7.46 -7.46
C TYR A 23 1.68 6.72 -6.39
N LEU A 24 1.05 5.70 -5.82
CA LEU A 24 1.62 4.82 -4.81
C LEU A 24 1.81 3.44 -5.40
N LEU A 25 3.04 2.95 -5.36
CA LEU A 25 3.46 1.66 -5.90
C LEU A 25 3.37 0.58 -4.83
N ARG A 26 2.98 -0.62 -5.25
CA ARG A 26 3.02 -1.83 -4.45
C ARG A 26 3.66 -2.95 -5.25
N VAL A 27 4.69 -3.56 -4.69
CA VAL A 27 5.22 -4.84 -5.20
C VAL A 27 4.30 -5.98 -4.77
N ILE A 28 3.85 -6.75 -5.75
CA ILE A 28 3.00 -7.93 -5.60
C ILE A 28 3.77 -9.15 -6.11
N TYR A 29 3.72 -10.28 -5.41
CA TYR A 29 4.52 -11.47 -5.70
C TYR A 29 3.63 -12.63 -6.13
N SER A 30 4.15 -13.49 -7.01
CA SER A 30 3.49 -14.74 -7.41
C SER A 30 4.32 -15.94 -6.95
N PRO A 31 3.70 -17.03 -6.46
CA PRO A 31 2.25 -17.23 -6.28
C PRO A 31 1.63 -16.68 -4.98
N GLU A 32 2.40 -16.02 -4.10
CA GLU A 32 1.92 -15.56 -2.77
C GLU A 32 0.66 -14.67 -2.85
N HIS A 33 0.63 -13.75 -3.81
CA HIS A 33 -0.40 -12.72 -3.96
C HIS A 33 -1.15 -12.80 -5.29
N ILE A 34 -0.62 -13.53 -6.28
CA ILE A 34 -1.22 -13.70 -7.60
C ILE A 34 -1.50 -15.17 -7.84
N ILE A 35 -2.75 -15.50 -8.11
CA ILE A 35 -3.19 -16.86 -8.48
C ILE A 35 -3.97 -16.74 -9.78
N ASN A 36 -3.62 -17.55 -10.78
CA ASN A 36 -4.26 -17.55 -12.10
C ASN A 36 -4.31 -16.16 -12.76
N GLY A 37 -3.24 -15.37 -12.59
CA GLY A 37 -3.12 -14.02 -13.17
C GLY A 37 -3.92 -12.93 -12.46
N SER A 38 -4.61 -13.24 -11.35
CA SER A 38 -5.37 -12.27 -10.57
C SER A 38 -4.77 -12.05 -9.18
N VAL A 39 -4.74 -10.79 -8.74
CA VAL A 39 -4.38 -10.45 -7.35
C VAL A 39 -5.48 -10.97 -6.43
N ILE A 40 -5.12 -11.87 -5.52
CA ILE A 40 -6.08 -12.44 -4.56
C ILE A 40 -6.29 -11.50 -3.39
N GLU A 41 -7.44 -11.59 -2.73
CA GLU A 41 -7.74 -10.71 -1.60
C GLU A 41 -6.66 -10.78 -0.49
N SER A 42 -6.10 -11.95 -0.21
CA SER A 42 -5.06 -12.10 0.83
C SER A 42 -3.74 -11.40 0.51
N ALA A 43 -3.55 -10.86 -0.70
CA ALA A 43 -2.44 -9.98 -1.04
C ALA A 43 -2.38 -8.71 -0.17
N ILE A 44 -3.54 -8.33 0.38
CA ILE A 44 -3.68 -7.27 1.38
C ILE A 44 -4.10 -7.97 2.68
N SER A 45 -3.18 -8.10 3.64
CA SER A 45 -3.54 -8.73 4.91
C SER A 45 -4.40 -7.78 5.74
N LEU A 46 -5.24 -8.34 6.62
CA LEU A 46 -6.04 -7.52 7.54
C LEU A 46 -5.14 -6.78 8.56
N ASP A 47 -3.96 -7.34 8.84
CA ASP A 47 -2.98 -6.71 9.72
C ASP A 47 -2.34 -5.49 9.06
N ASP A 48 -2.14 -5.50 7.74
CA ASP A 48 -1.67 -4.33 6.99
C ASP A 48 -2.64 -3.16 7.16
N LEU A 49 -3.94 -3.41 7.02
CA LEU A 49 -4.97 -2.37 7.14
C LEU A 49 -5.20 -1.89 8.59
N SER A 50 -4.81 -2.67 9.59
CA SER A 50 -5.13 -2.37 10.99
C SER A 50 -3.94 -1.89 11.83
N THR A 51 -2.75 -2.48 11.63
CA THR A 51 -1.61 -2.26 12.54
C THR A 51 -0.27 -2.09 11.84
N ARG A 52 0.03 -2.89 10.82
CA ARG A 52 1.35 -2.91 10.18
C ARG A 52 1.52 -1.80 9.14
N GLY A 53 0.44 -1.40 8.48
CA GLY A 53 0.47 -0.51 7.33
C GLY A 53 0.61 -1.31 6.04
N PHE A 54 -0.25 -1.01 5.07
CA PHE A 54 -0.06 -1.49 3.71
C PHE A 54 1.06 -0.68 3.08
N SER A 55 2.26 -1.28 3.08
CA SER A 55 3.51 -0.65 2.64
C SER A 55 3.51 -0.34 1.14
N LEU A 56 3.88 0.90 0.82
CA LEU A 56 3.84 1.49 -0.51
C LEU A 56 5.12 2.30 -0.76
N ASP A 57 5.35 2.64 -2.03
CA ASP A 57 6.38 3.61 -2.41
C ASP A 57 5.78 4.72 -3.24
N ARG A 58 6.22 5.94 -3.01
CA ARG A 58 5.80 7.12 -3.78
C ARG A 58 6.51 7.11 -5.13
N GLU A 59 5.76 6.89 -6.22
CA GLU A 59 6.30 6.63 -7.56
C GLU A 59 7.30 7.70 -8.01
N MET A 60 6.99 8.98 -7.78
CA MET A 60 7.81 10.12 -8.20
C MET A 60 9.19 10.19 -7.51
N TYR A 61 9.32 9.64 -6.30
CA TYR A 61 10.52 9.77 -5.48
C TYR A 61 11.32 8.48 -5.38
N GLN A 62 10.82 7.41 -5.99
CA GLN A 62 11.38 6.10 -5.79
C GLN A 62 12.56 5.83 -6.74
N ASP A 63 13.63 5.28 -6.19
CA ASP A 63 14.75 4.78 -6.96
C ASP A 63 14.46 3.34 -7.41
N GLN A 64 14.46 3.14 -8.73
CA GLN A 64 14.21 1.82 -9.31
C GLN A 64 15.19 0.76 -8.80
N SER A 65 16.46 1.12 -8.58
CA SER A 65 17.46 0.20 -8.05
C SER A 65 17.13 -0.27 -6.63
N LEU A 66 16.49 0.57 -5.82
CA LEU A 66 16.03 0.21 -4.48
C LEU A 66 14.82 -0.72 -4.53
N ILE A 67 13.88 -0.50 -5.46
CA ILE A 67 12.76 -1.43 -5.67
C ILE A 67 13.29 -2.81 -6.08
N THR A 68 14.18 -2.88 -7.07
CA THR A 68 14.75 -4.14 -7.56
C THR A 68 15.48 -4.88 -6.46
N LYS A 69 16.37 -4.19 -5.72
CA LYS A 69 17.09 -4.79 -4.59
C LYS A 69 16.14 -5.32 -3.51
N ARG A 70 15.06 -4.61 -3.23
CA ARG A 70 14.05 -5.05 -2.25
C ARG A 70 13.27 -6.27 -2.77
N ILE A 71 12.91 -6.30 -4.05
CA ILE A 71 12.30 -7.47 -4.71
C ILE A 71 13.20 -8.69 -4.55
N GLU A 72 14.49 -8.56 -4.86
CA GLU A 72 15.47 -9.64 -4.73
C GLU A 72 15.55 -10.16 -3.28
N ILE A 73 15.73 -9.26 -2.31
CA ILE A 73 15.82 -9.62 -0.89
C ILE A 73 14.54 -10.32 -0.42
N GLN A 74 13.37 -9.80 -0.78
CA GLN A 74 12.10 -10.37 -0.36
C GLN A 74 11.81 -11.72 -1.02
N SER A 75 12.24 -11.90 -2.27
CA SER A 75 12.12 -13.17 -3.00
C SER A 75 13.03 -14.24 -2.40
N GLN A 76 14.28 -13.89 -2.06
CA GLN A 76 15.22 -14.79 -1.38
C GLN A 76 14.74 -15.25 0.01
N LYS A 77 13.95 -14.43 0.72
CA LYS A 77 13.36 -14.82 2.02
C LYS A 77 12.28 -15.90 1.89
N LYS A 78 11.58 -15.97 0.75
CA LYS A 78 10.49 -16.92 0.50
C LYS A 78 10.50 -17.39 -0.97
N PRO A 79 11.55 -18.12 -1.42
CA PRO A 79 11.76 -18.38 -2.83
C PRO A 79 10.67 -19.25 -3.47
N ALA A 80 9.99 -20.10 -2.68
CA ALA A 80 8.87 -20.92 -3.17
C ALA A 80 7.57 -20.12 -3.38
N GLU A 81 7.34 -19.07 -2.57
CA GLU A 81 6.12 -18.25 -2.60
C GLU A 81 6.26 -16.99 -3.46
N ARG A 82 7.50 -16.55 -3.72
CA ARG A 82 7.83 -15.30 -4.41
C ARG A 82 8.77 -15.56 -5.58
N GLN A 83 8.26 -16.29 -6.56
CA GLN A 83 9.00 -16.73 -7.74
C GLN A 83 9.10 -15.61 -8.78
N SER A 84 8.09 -14.75 -8.85
CA SER A 84 8.10 -13.54 -9.68
C SER A 84 7.41 -12.39 -8.95
N SER A 85 7.64 -11.18 -9.46
CA SER A 85 7.07 -9.94 -8.93
C SER A 85 6.49 -9.08 -10.04
N SER A 86 5.44 -8.34 -9.69
CA SER A 86 4.84 -7.31 -10.53
C SER A 86 4.58 -6.07 -9.67
N ILE A 87 4.62 -4.91 -10.28
CA ILE A 87 4.34 -3.65 -9.58
C ILE A 87 2.93 -3.21 -9.98
N PHE A 88 2.15 -2.86 -8.96
CA PHE A 88 0.83 -2.27 -9.10
C PHE A 88 0.87 -0.85 -8.55
N ARG A 89 -0.04 0.00 -9.01
CA ARG A 89 -0.17 1.36 -8.51
C ARG A 89 -1.61 1.80 -8.37
N PHE A 90 -1.80 2.88 -7.62
CA PHE A 90 -3.05 3.64 -7.55
C PHE A 90 -2.74 5.06 -7.11
N LYS A 91 -3.64 6.01 -7.40
CA LYS A 91 -3.52 7.38 -6.88
C LYS A 91 -3.87 7.45 -5.41
N CYS A 92 -3.08 8.18 -4.62
CA CYS A 92 -3.34 8.43 -3.20
C CYS A 92 -4.76 8.97 -2.98
N GLY A 93 -5.15 10.00 -3.74
CA GLY A 93 -6.48 10.60 -3.69
C GLY A 93 -7.62 9.61 -3.97
N ALA A 94 -7.40 8.59 -4.82
CA ALA A 94 -8.39 7.56 -5.09
C ALA A 94 -8.66 6.72 -3.82
N ALA A 95 -7.62 6.29 -3.12
CA ALA A 95 -7.78 5.58 -1.85
C ALA A 95 -8.42 6.48 -0.77
N ARG A 96 -8.00 7.75 -0.68
CA ARG A 96 -8.54 8.71 0.27
C ARG A 96 -10.00 9.07 0.02
N SER A 97 -10.46 9.00 -1.23
CA SER A 97 -11.85 9.26 -1.64
C SER A 97 -12.82 8.13 -1.26
N ILE A 98 -12.32 6.93 -0.91
CA ILE A 98 -13.18 5.83 -0.47
C ILE A 98 -13.84 6.22 0.85
N GLN A 99 -15.17 6.18 0.88
CA GLN A 99 -15.97 6.44 2.06
C GLN A 99 -16.58 5.14 2.60
N ILE A 100 -16.72 5.06 3.93
CA ILE A 100 -17.43 3.96 4.56
C ILE A 100 -18.94 4.26 4.52
N ILE A 101 -19.68 3.49 3.73
CA ILE A 101 -21.13 3.61 3.61
C ILE A 101 -21.77 3.48 5.01
N ASN A 102 -22.70 4.36 5.32
CA ASN A 102 -23.42 4.49 6.61
C ASN A 102 -22.65 5.16 7.76
N GLN A 103 -21.49 5.76 7.49
CA GLN A 103 -20.83 6.65 8.43
C GLN A 103 -20.58 7.98 7.74
N HIS A 104 -21.45 8.96 8.03
CA HIS A 104 -21.32 10.30 7.47
C HIS A 104 -19.91 10.84 7.73
N GLU A 105 -19.25 11.29 6.66
CA GLU A 105 -17.96 12.01 6.66
C GLU A 105 -16.70 11.22 7.05
N ASN A 106 -16.75 9.89 7.12
CA ASN A 106 -15.56 9.09 7.43
C ASN A 106 -14.90 8.50 6.18
N ARG A 107 -13.73 9.04 5.83
CA ARG A 107 -12.78 8.42 4.88
C ARG A 107 -12.43 7.00 5.37
N ALA A 108 -12.26 6.07 4.44
CA ALA A 108 -11.90 4.68 4.74
C ALA A 108 -10.42 4.52 5.07
N PHE A 109 -9.57 5.30 4.42
CA PHE A 109 -8.12 5.14 4.46
C PHE A 109 -7.40 6.45 4.75
N ILE A 110 -6.27 6.30 5.44
CA ILE A 110 -5.21 7.29 5.60
C ILE A 110 -3.93 6.76 4.97
N VAL A 111 -3.11 7.66 4.45
CA VAL A 111 -1.81 7.42 3.86
C VAL A 111 -0.80 8.29 4.60
N ILE A 112 0.17 7.64 5.22
CA ILE A 112 1.17 8.25 6.09
C ILE A 112 2.51 8.24 5.36
N ASP A 113 3.18 9.39 5.34
CA ASP A 113 4.61 9.45 5.04
C ASP A 113 5.38 8.97 6.27
N ASP A 114 5.73 7.69 6.27
CA ASP A 114 6.51 7.03 7.33
C ASP A 114 7.88 6.57 6.80
N ALA A 115 8.50 7.42 5.96
CA ALA A 115 9.82 7.24 5.36
C ALA A 115 10.78 6.42 6.24
N GLN A 116 11.42 5.43 5.62
CA GLN A 116 12.32 4.51 6.30
C GLN A 116 13.77 4.87 5.99
N GLN A 117 14.69 4.53 6.89
CA GLN A 117 16.13 4.82 6.74
C GLN A 117 16.71 4.34 5.39
N ASN A 118 16.20 3.24 4.85
CA ASN A 118 16.66 2.65 3.59
C ASN A 118 15.65 2.83 2.43
N ASN A 119 14.59 3.62 2.65
CA ASN A 119 13.54 3.88 1.67
C ASN A 119 12.84 5.20 2.03
N GLU A 120 13.44 6.33 1.66
CA GLU A 120 12.88 7.67 1.93
C GLU A 120 11.54 7.90 1.23
N ALA A 121 11.25 7.15 0.15
CA ALA A 121 9.99 7.23 -0.60
C ALA A 121 8.89 6.32 -0.03
N HIS A 122 9.14 5.65 1.11
CA HIS A 122 8.15 4.77 1.74
C HIS A 122 6.93 5.55 2.23
N ALA A 123 5.76 4.96 2.02
CA ALA A 123 4.52 5.39 2.65
C ALA A 123 3.73 4.16 3.12
N SER A 124 2.81 4.36 4.05
CA SER A 124 1.93 3.31 4.54
C SER A 124 0.47 3.72 4.47
N LEU A 125 -0.38 2.84 3.95
CA LEU A 125 -1.84 3.00 4.00
C LEU A 125 -2.43 2.21 5.17
N TYR A 126 -3.28 2.87 5.95
CA TYR A 126 -4.02 2.28 7.07
C TYR A 126 -5.52 2.51 6.91
N SER A 127 -6.32 1.70 7.59
CA SER A 127 -7.71 2.08 7.89
C SER A 127 -7.72 3.37 8.71
N ALA A 128 -8.55 4.34 8.30
CA ALA A 128 -8.72 5.58 9.04
C ALA A 128 -9.43 5.35 10.40
N GLN A 129 -10.17 4.24 10.52
CA GLN A 129 -10.91 3.90 11.73
C GLN A 129 -10.15 2.91 12.60
N ASN A 130 -10.10 3.23 13.89
CA ASN A 130 -9.51 2.39 14.90
C ASN A 130 -10.49 1.30 15.38
N GLY A 131 -9.96 0.17 15.81
CA GLY A 131 -10.75 -0.89 16.45
C GLY A 131 -11.67 -1.70 15.54
N LEU A 132 -11.58 -1.53 14.21
CA LEU A 132 -12.37 -2.31 13.26
C LEU A 132 -12.20 -3.83 13.44
N GLY A 133 -13.33 -4.55 13.40
CA GLY A 133 -13.34 -6.01 13.41
C GLY A 133 -12.90 -6.60 12.08
N LYS A 134 -12.57 -7.91 12.07
CA LYS A 134 -12.11 -8.62 10.86
C LYS A 134 -13.10 -8.49 9.68
N GLY A 135 -14.40 -8.46 9.96
CA GLY A 135 -15.44 -8.32 8.93
C GLY A 135 -15.38 -6.96 8.22
N GLU A 136 -15.13 -5.89 8.96
CA GLU A 136 -15.03 -4.52 8.43
C GLU A 136 -13.72 -4.35 7.65
N LEU A 137 -12.60 -4.88 8.17
CA LEU A 137 -11.32 -4.87 7.46
C LEU A 137 -11.39 -5.61 6.13
N ARG A 138 -12.16 -6.71 6.02
CA ARG A 138 -12.40 -7.39 4.74
C ARG A 138 -13.18 -6.52 3.76
N LYS A 139 -14.16 -5.74 4.24
CA LYS A 139 -14.89 -4.77 3.39
C LYS A 139 -13.94 -3.69 2.88
N LEU A 140 -13.11 -3.11 3.76
CA LEU A 140 -12.10 -2.14 3.33
C LEU A 140 -11.18 -2.72 2.27
N ARG A 141 -10.68 -3.93 2.50
CA ARG A 141 -9.87 -4.65 1.51
C ARG A 141 -10.54 -4.81 0.16
N SER A 142 -11.82 -5.18 0.13
CA SER A 142 -12.59 -5.29 -1.12
C SER A 142 -12.79 -3.95 -1.84
N LEU A 143 -12.70 -2.83 -1.13
CA LEU A 143 -12.74 -1.48 -1.72
C LEU A 143 -11.37 -1.03 -2.25
N LEU A 144 -10.28 -1.46 -1.61
CA LEU A 144 -8.92 -1.11 -2.02
C LEU A 144 -8.42 -1.95 -3.20
N LEU A 145 -8.74 -3.26 -3.21
CA LEU A 145 -8.25 -4.20 -4.23
C LEU A 145 -8.52 -3.75 -5.68
N PRO A 146 -9.70 -3.21 -6.04
CA PRO A 146 -9.97 -2.75 -7.40
C PRO A 146 -9.17 -1.51 -7.83
N LEU A 147 -8.56 -0.78 -6.88
CA LEU A 147 -7.70 0.35 -7.23
C LEU A 147 -6.34 -0.09 -7.75
N LEU A 148 -5.90 -1.32 -7.47
CA LEU A 148 -4.58 -1.80 -7.88
C LEU A 148 -4.54 -2.04 -9.39
N GLU A 149 -3.87 -1.14 -10.10
CA GLU A 149 -3.64 -1.22 -11.54
C GLU A 149 -2.22 -1.74 -11.81
N PRO A 150 -2.03 -2.76 -12.67
CA PRO A 150 -0.69 -3.20 -13.03
C PRO A 150 0.07 -2.10 -13.75
N VAL A 151 1.38 -1.99 -13.49
CA VAL A 151 2.26 -1.10 -14.27
C VAL A 151 2.89 -1.92 -15.40
N GLU A 152 2.47 -1.65 -16.64
CA GLU A 152 2.89 -2.42 -17.81
C GLU A 152 4.34 -2.11 -18.25
N ASP A 153 4.88 -0.94 -17.88
CA ASP A 153 6.13 -0.40 -18.41
C ASP A 153 7.23 -0.14 -17.35
N ILE A 154 7.35 -0.97 -16.31
CA ILE A 154 8.56 -0.94 -15.49
C ILE A 154 9.55 -1.92 -16.09
N VAL A 155 10.45 -1.39 -16.91
CA VAL A 155 11.63 -2.10 -17.41
C VAL A 155 12.56 -2.37 -16.22
N LEU A 156 12.27 -3.42 -15.43
CA LEU A 156 13.14 -3.93 -14.36
C LEU A 156 14.42 -4.54 -14.93
#